data_AF-A0A3B1A8P6-F1
#
_entry.id   AF-A0A3B1A8P6-F1
#
_cell.length_a   1.000
_cell.length_b   1.000
_cell.length_c   1.000
_cell.angle_alpha   90.00
_cell.angle_beta   90.00
_cell.angle_gamma   90.00
#
_symmetry.space_group_name_H-M   'P 1'
#
loop_
_entity.id
_entity.type
_entity.pdbx_description
1 polymer ?
#
loop_
_entity_poly.entity_id
_entity_poly.type
_entity_poly.pdbx_seq_one_letter_code
_entity_poly.pdbx_strand_id
1 'polypeptide(L)'
;MSQSWFEWETQGYPYWSHLNHAQSWWSFRKLPNILLVHFEDLLNDTEGEIKRIASFLDITIDEKQLPGIKQRTRFEEISKNMDKILPEMNMVLRDGPSDYMYKYGSGLWRDFLDDKDLELYQTAVKKALSPDCARWLEQGRMASDIDL
;
A
#
# COMPACT_ATOMS: atom_id res chain seq x y z
N MET A 1 -1.50 4.26 -24.00
CA MET A 1 -0.07 4.26 -24.40
C MET A 1 0.66 3.25 -23.54
N SER A 2 1.41 2.32 -24.14
CA SER A 2 2.12 1.22 -23.45
C SER A 2 3.63 1.40 -23.60
N GLN A 3 4.22 2.25 -22.77
CA GLN A 3 5.67 2.47 -22.73
C GLN A 3 6.19 2.12 -21.34
N SER A 4 7.41 1.59 -21.29
CA SER A 4 8.21 1.38 -20.09
C SER A 4 9.68 1.69 -20.39
N TRP A 5 10.47 1.89 -19.34
CA TRP A 5 11.92 1.94 -19.40
C TRP A 5 12.55 0.58 -19.74
N PHE A 6 11.85 -0.51 -19.46
CA PHE A 6 12.35 -1.87 -19.68
C PHE A 6 11.62 -2.55 -20.84
N GLU A 7 12.37 -3.22 -21.72
CA GLU A 7 11.83 -3.89 -22.92
C GLU A 7 10.84 -5.03 -22.59
N TRP A 8 10.99 -5.66 -21.42
CA TRP A 8 10.10 -6.72 -20.96
C TRP A 8 8.85 -6.19 -20.23
N GLU A 9 8.69 -4.89 -20.10
CA GLU A 9 7.53 -4.27 -19.48
C GLU A 9 6.72 -3.45 -20.49
N THR A 10 5.41 -3.42 -20.30
CA THR A 10 4.50 -2.73 -21.24
C THR A 10 3.82 -1.51 -20.62
N GLN A 11 4.17 -1.15 -19.39
CA GLN A 11 3.52 -0.13 -18.56
C GLN A 11 4.54 0.51 -17.61
N GLY A 12 4.22 1.70 -17.07
CA GLY A 12 5.04 2.33 -16.03
C GLY A 12 5.99 3.42 -16.53
N TYR A 13 5.78 3.96 -17.73
CA TYR A 13 6.45 5.19 -18.13
C TYR A 13 5.68 6.43 -17.63
N PRO A 14 6.34 7.46 -17.06
CA PRO A 14 7.79 7.60 -16.87
C PRO A 14 8.34 6.95 -15.58
N TYR A 15 7.49 6.47 -14.68
CA TYR A 15 7.92 5.84 -13.42
C TYR A 15 7.15 4.54 -13.13
N TRP A 16 7.92 3.48 -12.87
CA TRP A 16 7.56 2.15 -12.35
C TRP A 16 6.31 1.46 -12.93
N SER A 17 6.48 0.20 -13.32
CA SER A 17 5.34 -0.66 -13.63
C SER A 17 4.66 -1.17 -12.36
N HIS A 18 3.69 -0.42 -11.83
CA HIS A 18 3.02 -0.75 -10.57
C HIS A 18 2.44 -2.17 -10.52
N LEU A 19 1.73 -2.60 -11.57
CA LEU A 19 1.11 -3.93 -11.62
C LEU A 19 2.18 -5.04 -11.72
N ASN A 20 3.20 -4.87 -12.56
CA ASN A 20 4.27 -5.86 -12.65
C ASN A 20 5.07 -5.95 -11.35
N HIS A 21 5.32 -4.82 -10.68
CA HIS A 21 5.97 -4.79 -9.38
C HIS A 21 5.15 -5.52 -8.31
N ALA A 22 3.83 -5.30 -8.27
CA ALA A 22 2.95 -6.03 -7.35
C ALA A 22 2.99 -7.55 -7.63
N GLN A 23 2.87 -7.97 -8.89
CA GLN A 23 2.87 -9.38 -9.27
C GLN A 23 4.22 -10.07 -9.01
N SER A 24 5.34 -9.37 -9.19
CA SER A 24 6.67 -9.94 -8.96
C SER A 24 6.86 -10.32 -7.49
N TRP A 25 6.51 -9.42 -6.55
CA TRP A 25 6.52 -9.71 -5.12
C TRP A 25 5.46 -10.74 -4.71
N TRP A 26 4.27 -10.68 -5.31
CA TRP A 26 3.20 -11.65 -5.07
C TRP A 26 3.63 -13.10 -5.32
N SER A 27 4.52 -13.31 -6.29
CA SER A 27 5.04 -14.62 -6.65
C SER A 27 5.89 -15.23 -5.53
N PHE A 28 6.46 -14.40 -4.65
CA PHE A 28 7.30 -14.81 -3.52
C PHE A 28 6.63 -14.63 -2.15
N ARG A 29 5.35 -14.26 -2.10
CA ARG A 29 4.62 -13.96 -0.86
C ARG A 29 4.60 -15.07 0.20
N LYS A 30 4.88 -16.32 -0.19
CA LYS A 30 4.94 -17.48 0.71
C LYS A 30 6.32 -17.72 1.33
N LEU A 31 7.33 -16.91 0.96
CA LEU A 31 8.65 -17.02 1.57
C LEU A 31 8.60 -16.50 3.02
N PRO A 32 9.29 -17.15 3.96
CA PRO A 32 9.20 -16.82 5.39
C PRO A 32 9.79 -15.44 5.72
N ASN A 33 10.54 -14.83 4.80
CA ASN A 33 11.18 -13.53 4.97
C ASN A 33 10.48 -12.43 4.14
N ILE A 34 9.26 -12.67 3.64
CA ILE A 34 8.45 -11.68 2.94
C ILE A 34 7.09 -11.58 3.62
N LEU A 35 6.74 -10.38 4.10
CA LEU A 35 5.41 -10.08 4.60
C LEU A 35 4.75 -9.05 3.68
N LEU A 36 3.62 -9.42 3.08
CA LEU A 36 2.76 -8.48 2.39
C LEU A 36 1.77 -7.85 3.38
N VAL A 37 1.72 -6.52 3.36
CA VAL A 37 0.83 -5.69 4.19
C VAL A 37 0.02 -4.80 3.26
N HIS A 38 -1.27 -4.66 3.55
CA HIS A 38 -2.18 -3.84 2.74
C HIS A 38 -2.63 -2.61 3.53
N PHE A 39 -2.70 -1.46 2.85
CA PHE A 39 -3.04 -0.20 3.51
C PHE A 39 -4.46 -0.20 4.10
N GLU A 40 -5.43 -0.80 3.41
CA GLU A 40 -6.79 -0.96 3.92
C GLU A 40 -6.84 -1.78 5.21
N ASP A 41 -6.01 -2.82 5.31
CA ASP A 41 -5.97 -3.67 6.50
C ASP A 41 -5.40 -2.90 7.70
N LEU A 42 -4.36 -2.08 7.46
CA LEU A 42 -3.77 -1.20 8.47
C LEU A 42 -4.77 -0.18 9.03
N LEU A 43 -5.66 0.32 8.19
CA LEU A 43 -6.70 1.26 8.60
C LEU A 43 -7.84 0.57 9.36
N ASN A 44 -8.28 -0.60 8.88
CA ASN A 44 -9.44 -1.31 9.44
C ASN A 44 -9.11 -2.04 10.74
N ASP A 45 -7.93 -2.63 10.87
CA ASP A 45 -7.46 -3.29 12.10
C ASP A 45 -5.99 -2.96 12.39
N THR A 46 -5.74 -1.70 12.78
CA THR A 46 -4.39 -1.23 13.11
C THR A 46 -3.72 -2.08 14.19
N GLU A 47 -4.47 -2.52 15.20
CA GLU A 47 -3.89 -3.28 16.30
C GLU A 47 -3.52 -4.71 15.87
N GLY A 48 -4.41 -5.38 15.14
CA GLY A 48 -4.15 -6.71 14.60
C GLY A 48 -2.97 -6.71 13.63
N GLU A 49 -2.88 -5.72 12.74
CA GLU A 49 -1.73 -5.63 11.82
C GLU A 49 -0.43 -5.26 12.54
N ILE A 50 -0.45 -4.43 13.60
CA ILE A 50 0.73 -4.22 14.47
C ILE A 50 1.20 -5.55 15.06
N LYS A 51 0.29 -6.35 15.62
CA LYS A 51 0.61 -7.66 16.22
C LYS A 51 1.12 -8.64 15.17
N ARG A 52 0.53 -8.66 13.96
CA ARG A 52 0.94 -9.51 12.83
C ARG A 52 2.36 -9.18 12.37
N ILE A 53 2.67 -7.89 12.19
CA ILE A 53 4.02 -7.44 11.81
C ILE A 53 5.03 -7.78 12.90
N ALA A 54 4.71 -7.54 14.17
CA ALA A 54 5.61 -7.88 15.27
C ALA A 54 5.86 -9.39 15.36
N SER A 55 4.83 -10.21 15.20
CA SER A 55 4.97 -11.67 15.17
C SER A 55 5.85 -12.13 14.00
N PHE A 56 5.72 -11.52 12.82
CA PHE A 56 6.56 -11.84 11.66
C PHE A 56 8.03 -11.47 11.87
N LEU A 57 8.30 -10.41 12.65
CA LEU A 57 9.65 -9.95 12.99
C LEU A 57 10.22 -10.60 14.25
N ASP A 58 9.54 -11.58 14.84
CA ASP A 58 9.88 -12.20 16.13
C ASP A 58 10.02 -11.17 17.29
N ILE A 59 9.19 -10.12 17.27
CA ILE A 59 9.16 -9.07 18.30
C ILE A 59 8.00 -9.33 19.26
N THR A 60 8.32 -9.50 20.54
CA THR A 60 7.30 -9.53 21.61
C THR A 60 6.88 -8.11 21.96
N ILE A 61 5.59 -7.80 21.81
CA ILE A 61 5.01 -6.52 22.25
C ILE A 61 4.64 -6.62 23.73
N ASP A 62 5.11 -5.68 24.55
CA ASP A 62 4.52 -5.46 25.87
C ASP A 62 3.12 -4.87 25.69
N GLU A 63 2.09 -5.59 26.13
CA GLU A 63 0.68 -5.16 26.05
C GLU A 63 0.44 -3.77 26.67
N LYS A 64 1.29 -3.34 27.62
CA LYS A 64 1.23 -1.99 28.19
C LYS A 64 1.68 -0.90 27.20
N GLN A 65 2.54 -1.24 26.25
CA GLN A 65 3.06 -0.33 25.23
C GLN A 65 2.17 -0.26 23.98
N LEU A 66 1.37 -1.30 23.73
CA LEU A 66 0.52 -1.41 22.55
C LEU A 66 -0.39 -0.18 22.32
N PRO A 67 -1.07 0.41 23.32
CA PRO A 67 -1.85 1.62 23.12
C PRO A 67 -1.02 2.80 22.62
N GLY A 68 0.22 2.94 23.12
CA GLY A 68 1.14 3.99 22.72
C GLY A 68 1.70 3.80 21.32
N ILE A 69 1.98 2.55 20.92
CA ILE A 69 2.38 2.22 19.54
C ILE A 69 1.23 2.57 18.60
N LYS A 70 0.03 2.06 18.88
CA LYS A 70 -1.17 2.32 18.08
C LYS A 70 -1.41 3.81 17.90
N GLN A 71 -1.29 4.60 18.97
CA GLN A 71 -1.44 6.06 18.89
C GLN A 71 -0.42 6.70 17.95
N ARG A 72 0.87 6.33 18.07
CA ARG A 72 1.96 6.92 17.27
C ARG A 72 1.89 6.54 15.79
N THR A 73 1.32 5.39 15.47
CA THR A 73 1.13 4.93 14.09
C THR A 73 -0.16 5.43 13.46
N ARG A 74 -1.01 6.16 14.20
CA ARG A 74 -2.20 6.78 13.60
C ARG A 74 -1.78 7.86 12.62
N PHE A 75 -2.49 7.91 11.50
CA PHE A 75 -2.23 8.86 10.44
C PHE A 75 -2.19 10.31 10.95
N GLU A 76 -3.12 10.70 11.82
CA GLU A 76 -3.21 12.06 12.34
C GLU A 76 -2.00 12.42 13.22
N GLU A 77 -1.44 11.44 13.94
CA GLU A 77 -0.24 11.64 14.76
C GLU A 77 1.03 11.66 13.92
N ILE A 78 1.11 10.82 12.88
CA ILE A 78 2.19 10.87 11.89
C ILE A 78 2.19 12.23 11.19
N SER A 79 1.03 12.67 10.69
CA SER A 79 0.86 13.93 9.96
C SER A 79 1.35 15.14 10.78
N LYS A 80 0.99 15.23 12.07
CA LYS A 80 1.45 16.30 12.97
C LYS A 80 2.96 16.32 13.20
N ASN A 81 3.64 15.19 13.00
CA ASN A 81 5.06 15.02 13.28
C ASN A 81 5.90 14.79 12.01
N MET A 82 5.35 14.98 10.81
CA MET A 82 6.01 14.68 9.54
C MET A 82 7.38 15.35 9.39
N ASP A 83 7.51 16.60 9.82
CA ASP A 83 8.78 17.34 9.79
C ASP A 83 9.89 16.65 10.60
N LYS A 84 9.53 15.84 11.58
CA LYS A 84 10.46 15.05 12.40
C LYS A 84 10.66 13.64 11.86
N ILE A 85 9.66 13.07 11.20
CA ILE A 85 9.65 11.67 10.73
C ILE A 85 10.35 11.55 9.37
N LEU A 86 10.10 12.50 8.45
CA LEU A 86 10.68 12.55 7.11
C LEU A 86 11.07 14.00 6.76
N PRO A 87 12.08 14.59 7.44
CA PRO A 87 12.49 15.97 7.20
C PRO A 87 12.87 16.26 5.74
N GLU A 88 13.38 15.26 5.02
CA GLU A 88 13.72 15.34 3.60
C GLU A 88 12.52 15.54 2.67
N MET A 89 11.31 15.17 3.08
CA MET A 89 10.09 15.39 2.27
C MET A 89 9.78 16.88 2.09
N ASN A 90 10.25 17.75 2.99
CA ASN A 90 10.11 19.21 2.88
C ASN A 90 10.87 19.79 1.66
N MET A 91 11.84 19.06 1.13
CA MET A 91 12.60 19.46 -0.06
C MET A 91 11.98 18.96 -1.37
N VAL A 92 11.07 17.98 -1.29
CA VAL A 92 10.48 17.29 -2.45
C VAL A 92 9.03 17.75 -2.68
N LEU A 93 8.30 18.03 -1.61
CA LEU A 93 6.91 18.47 -1.67
C LEU A 93 6.83 20.00 -1.62
N ARG A 94 6.37 20.60 -2.73
CA ARG A 94 6.32 22.06 -2.95
C ARG A 94 5.55 22.83 -1.86
N ASP A 95 4.51 22.22 -1.31
CA ASP A 95 3.61 22.83 -0.31
C ASP A 95 3.73 22.15 1.08
N GLY A 96 4.79 21.36 1.28
CA GLY A 96 5.05 20.61 2.50
C GLY A 96 4.21 19.33 2.67
N PRO A 97 4.56 18.45 3.62
CA PRO A 97 3.90 17.16 3.85
C PRO A 97 2.46 17.29 4.36
N SER A 98 2.05 18.46 4.88
CA SER A 98 0.72 18.67 5.44
C SER A 98 -0.40 18.77 4.40
N ASP A 99 -0.14 19.29 3.20
CA ASP A 99 -1.16 19.46 2.15
C ASP A 99 -1.38 18.16 1.34
N TYR A 100 -0.32 17.39 1.10
CA TYR A 100 -0.40 16.11 0.38
C TYR A 100 -1.17 15.03 1.16
N MET A 101 -1.18 15.15 2.50
CA MET A 101 -1.82 14.23 3.42
C MET A 101 -3.31 14.58 3.65
N TYR A 102 -3.83 15.66 3.06
CA TYR A 102 -5.21 16.14 3.26
C TYR A 102 -6.28 15.23 2.60
N LYS A 103 -5.87 14.21 1.85
CA LYS A 103 -6.76 13.18 1.28
C LYS A 103 -6.26 11.79 1.62
N TYR A 104 -6.23 11.46 2.92
CA TYR A 104 -5.98 10.09 3.36
C TYR A 104 -7.30 9.33 3.42
N GLY A 105 -7.34 8.19 2.74
CA GLY A 105 -8.53 7.38 2.66
C GLY A 105 -8.46 6.45 1.46
N SER A 106 -9.15 5.33 1.58
CA SER A 106 -9.30 4.37 0.52
C SER A 106 -10.45 4.75 -0.40
N GLY A 107 -10.33 4.40 -1.69
CA GLY A 107 -11.43 4.58 -2.63
C GLY A 107 -11.61 5.96 -3.24
N LEU A 108 -10.72 6.91 -2.96
CA LEU A 108 -10.78 8.27 -3.53
C LEU A 108 -10.79 8.28 -5.07
N TRP A 109 -10.18 7.27 -5.70
CA TRP A 109 -10.16 7.10 -7.15
C TRP A 109 -11.57 7.05 -7.77
N ARG A 110 -12.60 6.65 -7.01
CA ARG A 110 -13.99 6.55 -7.49
C ARG A 110 -14.57 7.91 -7.89
N ASP A 111 -14.05 8.99 -7.30
CA ASP A 111 -14.49 10.36 -7.62
C ASP A 111 -13.75 10.94 -8.84
N PHE A 112 -12.74 10.24 -9.37
CA PHE A 112 -11.87 10.75 -10.45
C PHE A 112 -11.91 9.92 -11.73
N LEU A 113 -12.11 8.60 -11.63
CA LEU A 113 -12.04 7.69 -12.78
C LEU A 113 -13.43 7.48 -13.38
N ASP A 114 -13.53 7.61 -14.71
CA ASP A 114 -14.75 7.31 -15.45
C ASP A 114 -14.80 5.84 -15.91
N ASP A 115 -15.90 5.43 -16.55
CA ASP A 115 -16.09 4.05 -17.01
C ASP A 115 -15.00 3.60 -18.01
N LYS A 116 -14.47 4.51 -18.83
CA LYS A 116 -13.40 4.19 -19.80
C LYS A 116 -12.08 3.97 -19.10
N ASP A 117 -11.78 4.79 -18.10
CA ASP A 117 -10.60 4.59 -17.24
C ASP A 117 -10.66 3.24 -16.52
N LEU A 118 -11.84 2.86 -16.03
CA LEU A 118 -12.05 1.57 -15.36
C LEU A 118 -11.90 0.39 -16.33
N GLU A 119 -12.38 0.51 -17.57
CA GLU A 119 -12.18 -0.53 -18.59
C GLU A 119 -10.69 -0.71 -18.93
N LEU A 120 -9.95 0.40 -19.05
CA LEU A 120 -8.49 0.37 -19.26
C LEU A 120 -7.77 -0.28 -18.07
N TYR A 121 -8.15 0.08 -16.85
CA TYR A 121 -7.61 -0.53 -15.62
C TYR A 121 -7.87 -2.04 -15.59
N GLN A 122 -9.11 -2.48 -15.81
CA GLN A 122 -9.45 -3.90 -15.81
C GLN A 122 -8.68 -4.69 -16.87
N THR A 123 -8.50 -4.12 -18.05
CA THR A 123 -7.70 -4.72 -19.12
C THR A 123 -6.23 -4.86 -18.71
N ALA A 124 -5.67 -3.82 -18.07
CA ALA A 124 -4.30 -3.83 -17.55
C ALA A 124 -4.11 -4.88 -16.44
N VAL A 125 -5.04 -4.93 -15.48
CA VAL A 125 -5.02 -5.91 -14.36
C VAL A 125 -5.08 -7.34 -14.88
N LYS A 126 -6.03 -7.66 -15.77
CA LYS A 126 -6.15 -9.01 -16.35
C LYS A 126 -4.91 -9.47 -17.10
N LYS A 127 -4.17 -8.52 -17.69
CA LYS A 127 -2.93 -8.82 -18.42
C LYS A 127 -1.73 -9.03 -17.48
N ALA A 128 -1.65 -8.27 -16.40
CA ALA A 128 -0.45 -8.19 -15.57
C ALA A 128 -0.52 -9.02 -14.27
N LEU A 129 -1.71 -9.23 -13.71
CA LEU A 129 -1.89 -9.84 -12.39
C LEU A 129 -2.59 -11.20 -12.47
N SER A 130 -2.19 -12.11 -11.60
CA SER A 130 -2.99 -13.29 -11.26
C SER A 130 -4.28 -12.87 -10.54
N PRO A 131 -5.39 -13.65 -10.65
CA PRO A 131 -6.66 -13.29 -10.03
C PRO A 131 -6.57 -13.03 -8.53
N ASP A 132 -5.78 -13.82 -7.79
CA ASP A 132 -5.61 -13.63 -6.35
C ASP A 132 -4.80 -12.37 -6.01
N CYS A 133 -3.77 -12.07 -6.80
CA CYS A 133 -3.00 -10.83 -6.63
C CYS A 133 -3.88 -9.61 -6.89
N ALA A 134 -4.71 -9.64 -7.92
CA ALA A 134 -5.64 -8.56 -8.24
C ALA A 134 -6.64 -8.35 -7.09
N ARG A 135 -7.29 -9.43 -6.61
CA ARG A 135 -8.22 -9.35 -5.48
C ARG A 135 -7.57 -8.78 -4.22
N TRP A 136 -6.37 -9.25 -3.86
CA TRP A 136 -5.66 -8.72 -2.70
C TRP A 136 -5.25 -7.26 -2.88
N LEU A 137 -4.77 -6.86 -4.06
CA LEU A 137 -4.36 -5.48 -4.33
C LEU A 137 -5.53 -4.50 -4.32
N GLU A 138 -6.73 -4.94 -4.70
CA GLU A 138 -7.94 -4.11 -4.73
C GLU A 138 -8.63 -4.01 -3.36
N GLN A 139 -8.53 -5.05 -2.53
CA GLN A 139 -9.42 -5.23 -1.36
C GLN A 139 -8.68 -5.45 -0.04
N GLY A 140 -7.39 -5.80 -0.07
CA GLY A 140 -6.65 -6.24 1.11
C GLY A 140 -6.95 -7.68 1.52
N ARG A 141 -6.22 -8.17 2.52
CA ARG A 141 -6.29 -9.56 3.00
C ARG A 141 -7.64 -9.88 3.62
N MET A 142 -8.16 -8.97 4.44
CA MET A 142 -9.39 -9.20 5.21
C MET A 142 -10.65 -9.29 4.35
N ALA A 143 -10.71 -8.57 3.22
CA ALA A 143 -11.88 -8.56 2.35
C ALA A 143 -11.78 -9.54 1.17
N SER A 144 -10.58 -10.04 0.85
CA SER A 144 -10.36 -10.93 -0.31
C SER A 144 -10.29 -12.43 0.04
N ASP A 145 -10.35 -12.79 1.34
CA ASP A 145 -10.16 -14.15 1.86
C ASP A 145 -8.84 -14.80 1.40
N ILE A 146 -7.83 -13.99 1.05
CA ILE A 146 -6.50 -14.48 0.70
C ILE A 146 -5.73 -14.73 1.99
N ASP A 147 -5.27 -15.96 2.18
CA ASP A 147 -4.35 -16.32 3.25
C ASP A 147 -2.90 -15.93 2.88
N LEU A 148 -2.29 -15.05 3.70
CA LEU A 148 -0.95 -14.47 3.53
C LEU A 148 -0.14 -14.50 4.81
#